data_AF-A0A8B8LD12-F1
#
_entry.id   AF-A0A8B8LD12-F1
#
_cell.length_a   1.000
_cell.length_b   1.000
_cell.length_c   1.000
_cell.angle_alpha   90.00
_cell.angle_beta   90.00
_cell.angle_gamma   90.00
#
_symmetry.space_group_name_H-M   'P 1'
#
loop_
_entity.id
_entity.type
_entity.pdbx_description
1 polymer ?
#
loop_
_entity_poly.entity_id
_entity_poly.type
_entity_poly.pdbx_seq_one_letter_code
_entity_poly.pdbx_strand_id
1 'polypeptide(L)'
;MEGGNRNPGSSRRRRHGHKFASNESKVSTFAERGAPPSSTNASTSHFNSTQEDAQAQGSSIVATCPYMCPERERIQREKLRDLAVFERLNGNPGKSSPALAVKKFCRTISTKYVQASDMRPITVLEDTLNYLLSLLESKEHPFEVVHDFIFDRTRSIRQDLTMQNIVNKKAIYMYEGMVKFHVVSHYKLWCSMNDPNIASMHHLNMEQLTKTLTSLFNLSFRLGNYKDFFCTAAAQASYLQFCIMEPFINEVRALAVSCINFGGYKLHPYPLLDLSKHLMIKESDLESFCNSCGLETCTDASGNKLLPTKQTTFSHPKGGFQSYSFLGLQEFER
;
A
#
# COMPACT_ATOMS: atom_id res chain seq x y z
N MET A 1 -20.33 36.37 64.66
CA MET A 1 -21.19 35.32 64.08
C MET A 1 -21.31 35.64 62.60
N GLU A 2 -20.38 35.08 61.81
CA GLU A 2 -20.62 33.96 60.87
C GLU A 2 -21.55 34.39 59.72
N GLY A 3 -21.20 34.33 58.44
CA GLY A 3 -20.32 33.39 57.73
C GLY A 3 -21.18 32.69 56.66
N GLY A 4 -21.03 33.05 55.39
CA GLY A 4 -21.83 32.48 54.30
C GLY A 4 -20.93 32.05 53.13
N ASN A 5 -20.82 30.74 52.90
CA ASN A 5 -20.02 30.16 51.83
C ASN A 5 -20.70 28.91 51.24
N ARG A 6 -20.78 28.90 49.89
CA ARG A 6 -20.73 27.78 48.93
C ARG A 6 -21.81 26.66 48.90
N ASN A 7 -22.62 26.75 47.83
CA ASN A 7 -22.68 25.89 46.61
C ASN A 7 -22.94 24.35 46.70
N PRO A 8 -23.36 23.68 45.60
CA PRO A 8 -24.73 23.20 45.47
C PRO A 8 -24.86 21.69 45.17
N GLY A 9 -26.11 21.23 45.23
CA GLY A 9 -26.53 19.84 45.08
C GLY A 9 -26.54 19.29 43.66
N SER A 10 -26.29 17.98 43.64
CA SER A 10 -26.43 16.98 42.59
C SER A 10 -27.75 17.03 41.81
N SER A 11 -27.69 16.77 40.49
CA SER A 11 -28.79 16.10 39.79
C SER A 11 -28.33 15.26 38.58
N ARG A 12 -28.73 14.00 38.65
CA ARG A 12 -28.54 12.89 37.73
C ARG A 12 -29.10 13.18 36.32
N ARG A 13 -28.39 12.72 35.28
CA ARG A 13 -28.99 12.42 33.96
C ARG A 13 -28.69 10.98 33.53
N ARG A 14 -29.77 10.33 33.09
CA ARG A 14 -29.93 8.91 32.74
C ARG A 14 -29.06 8.50 31.55
N ARG A 15 -28.32 7.39 31.68
CA ARG A 15 -27.71 6.64 30.58
C ARG A 15 -28.77 5.75 29.91
N HIS A 16 -28.97 5.89 28.61
CA HIS A 16 -29.58 4.84 27.78
C HIS A 16 -28.44 4.02 27.16
N GLY A 17 -28.39 2.73 27.49
CA GLY A 17 -27.42 1.79 26.94
C GLY A 17 -27.95 1.19 25.64
N HIS A 18 -27.25 1.41 24.54
CA HIS A 18 -27.34 0.55 23.37
C HIS A 18 -26.19 -0.46 23.42
N LYS A 19 -26.55 -1.74 23.61
CA LYS A 19 -25.66 -2.89 23.47
C LYS A 19 -25.25 -2.99 21.99
N PHE A 20 -23.96 -2.92 21.70
CA PHE A 20 -23.42 -3.38 20.42
C PHE A 20 -22.88 -4.80 20.60
N ALA A 21 -23.37 -5.69 19.75
CA ALA A 21 -22.92 -7.07 19.66
C ALA A 21 -21.50 -7.12 19.10
N SER A 22 -20.65 -7.93 19.74
CA SER A 22 -19.33 -8.33 19.27
C SER A 22 -19.49 -9.15 17.98
N ASN A 23 -19.06 -8.60 16.85
CA ASN A 23 -18.98 -9.34 15.59
C ASN A 23 -17.50 -9.63 15.30
N GLU A 24 -17.09 -10.87 15.56
CA GLU A 24 -15.81 -11.44 15.12
C GLU A 24 -15.76 -11.39 13.58
N SER A 25 -14.82 -10.61 13.05
CA SER A 25 -14.66 -10.47 11.61
C SER A 25 -13.83 -11.64 11.08
N LYS A 26 -14.51 -12.60 10.47
CA LYS A 26 -13.90 -13.68 9.68
C LYS A 26 -13.12 -13.09 8.51
N VAL A 27 -11.81 -13.30 8.51
CA VAL A 27 -10.91 -13.02 7.40
C VAL A 27 -11.29 -13.93 6.23
N SER A 28 -11.66 -13.34 5.09
CA SER A 28 -11.97 -14.09 3.87
C SER A 28 -10.67 -14.52 3.18
N THR A 29 -10.30 -15.79 3.34
CA THR A 29 -9.27 -16.48 2.58
C THR A 29 -9.75 -16.73 1.15
N PHE A 30 -9.04 -16.18 0.16
CA PHE A 30 -9.15 -16.56 -1.25
C PHE A 30 -8.24 -17.77 -1.51
N ALA A 31 -8.77 -18.98 -1.41
CA ALA A 31 -8.18 -20.18 -2.02
C ALA A 31 -9.14 -21.37 -1.86
N GLU A 32 -9.97 -21.63 -2.86
CA GLU A 32 -10.51 -22.97 -3.13
C GLU A 32 -11.04 -23.01 -4.57
N ARG A 33 -10.20 -23.48 -5.50
CA ARG A 33 -10.69 -24.16 -6.70
C ARG A 33 -10.11 -25.56 -6.65
N GLY A 34 -10.97 -26.52 -6.32
CA GLY A 34 -10.63 -27.94 -6.29
C GLY A 34 -10.27 -28.45 -7.68
N ALA A 35 -9.31 -29.36 -7.71
CA ALA A 35 -9.01 -30.22 -8.85
C ALA A 35 -10.15 -31.25 -9.03
N PRO A 36 -10.48 -31.67 -10.27
CA PRO A 36 -11.51 -32.67 -10.51
C PRO A 36 -10.95 -34.10 -10.31
N PRO A 37 -11.77 -35.06 -9.86
CA PRO A 37 -11.35 -36.44 -9.71
C PRO A 37 -11.37 -37.19 -11.05
N SER A 38 -10.40 -38.07 -11.23
CA SER A 38 -10.31 -39.07 -12.28
C SER A 38 -11.33 -40.19 -12.06
N SER A 39 -12.20 -40.46 -13.03
CA SER A 39 -12.65 -41.82 -13.33
C SER A 39 -13.22 -41.93 -14.75
N THR A 40 -12.83 -43.01 -15.39
CA THR A 40 -13.26 -43.57 -16.68
C THR A 40 -14.77 -43.71 -16.82
N ASN A 41 -15.31 -43.34 -17.99
CA ASN A 41 -16.13 -44.23 -18.82
C ASN A 41 -16.40 -43.61 -20.20
N ALA A 42 -16.25 -44.44 -21.24
CA ALA A 42 -16.52 -44.12 -22.63
C ALA A 42 -18.04 -44.05 -22.88
N SER A 43 -18.49 -43.09 -23.67
CA SER A 43 -19.61 -43.21 -24.62
C SER A 43 -19.71 -41.97 -25.52
N THR A 44 -19.80 -42.25 -26.81
CA THR A 44 -19.86 -41.38 -27.99
C THR A 44 -21.13 -40.51 -28.03
N SER A 45 -21.05 -39.24 -28.44
CA SER A 45 -21.90 -38.64 -29.51
C SER A 45 -21.77 -37.11 -29.66
N HIS A 46 -21.57 -36.72 -30.92
CA HIS A 46 -22.03 -35.53 -31.65
C HIS A 46 -21.62 -34.08 -31.28
N PHE A 47 -20.93 -33.50 -32.28
CA PHE A 47 -20.76 -32.09 -32.65
C PHE A 47 -21.93 -31.16 -32.33
N ASN A 48 -21.62 -29.96 -31.84
CA ASN A 48 -21.98 -28.71 -32.51
C ASN A 48 -21.07 -27.55 -32.08
N SER A 49 -20.46 -26.92 -33.07
CA SER A 49 -19.72 -25.66 -33.06
C SER A 49 -20.64 -24.46 -32.84
N THR A 50 -20.28 -23.51 -31.98
CA THR A 50 -20.37 -22.06 -32.26
C THR A 50 -19.77 -21.20 -31.13
N GLN A 51 -19.03 -20.17 -31.56
CA GLN A 51 -18.75 -18.88 -30.91
C GLN A 51 -17.60 -18.76 -29.90
N GLU A 52 -16.41 -18.74 -30.50
CA GLU A 52 -15.31 -17.78 -30.34
C GLU A 52 -15.38 -16.76 -29.18
N ASP A 53 -14.38 -16.89 -28.32
CA ASP A 53 -13.84 -15.91 -27.39
C ASP A 53 -13.55 -14.55 -28.05
N ALA A 54 -14.38 -13.56 -27.78
CA ALA A 54 -14.00 -12.15 -27.87
C ALA A 54 -13.67 -11.64 -26.46
N GLN A 55 -12.46 -11.93 -26.00
CA GLN A 55 -11.90 -11.36 -24.78
C GLN A 55 -11.79 -9.84 -24.95
N ALA A 56 -12.71 -9.10 -24.32
CA ALA A 56 -12.75 -7.65 -24.34
C ALA A 56 -11.40 -7.07 -23.91
N GLN A 57 -10.66 -6.47 -24.85
CA GLN A 57 -9.55 -5.59 -24.54
C GLN A 57 -10.09 -4.44 -23.69
N GLY A 58 -9.69 -4.40 -22.42
CA GLY A 58 -10.10 -3.34 -21.49
C GLY A 58 -9.63 -1.98 -22.01
N SER A 59 -10.57 -1.13 -22.44
CA SER A 59 -10.30 0.25 -22.80
C SER A 59 -9.69 0.97 -21.59
N SER A 60 -8.45 1.46 -21.73
CA SER A 60 -7.83 2.32 -20.72
C SER A 60 -8.68 3.59 -20.57
N ILE A 61 -9.24 3.82 -19.38
CA ILE A 61 -10.01 5.03 -19.08
C ILE A 61 -9.03 6.21 -19.11
N VAL A 62 -9.19 7.10 -20.10
CA VAL A 62 -8.43 8.34 -20.17
C VAL A 62 -9.00 9.32 -19.15
N ALA A 63 -8.28 9.55 -18.05
CA ALA A 63 -8.67 10.50 -17.02
C ALA A 63 -8.64 11.95 -17.52
N THR A 64 -9.65 12.75 -17.16
CA THR A 64 -9.83 14.13 -17.70
C THR A 64 -10.08 15.20 -16.64
N CYS A 65 -10.06 14.88 -15.34
CA CYS A 65 -10.21 15.90 -14.30
C CYS A 65 -9.01 16.88 -14.32
N PRO A 66 -9.20 18.17 -14.61
CA PRO A 66 -8.08 19.12 -14.71
C PRO A 66 -7.65 19.67 -13.35
N TYR A 67 -8.31 19.28 -12.27
CA TYR A 67 -8.11 19.81 -10.91
C TYR A 67 -7.71 18.73 -9.91
N MET A 68 -7.17 19.14 -8.76
CA MET A 68 -6.81 18.26 -7.65
C MET A 68 -7.99 17.47 -7.06
N CYS A 69 -9.23 17.94 -7.29
CA CYS A 69 -10.48 17.29 -6.94
C CYS A 69 -11.50 17.43 -8.09
N PRO A 70 -12.20 16.36 -8.50
CA PRO A 70 -13.32 16.45 -9.44
C PRO A 70 -14.38 17.44 -8.97
N GLU A 71 -14.88 18.25 -9.90
CA GLU A 71 -15.85 19.31 -9.60
C GLU A 71 -17.12 18.76 -8.93
N ARG A 72 -17.62 17.61 -9.40
CA ARG A 72 -18.77 16.93 -8.81
C ARG A 72 -18.54 16.55 -7.35
N GLU A 73 -17.36 16.01 -7.04
CA GLU A 73 -16.99 15.65 -5.66
C GLU A 73 -16.89 16.91 -4.80
N ARG A 74 -16.24 17.98 -5.28
CA ARG A 74 -16.11 19.25 -4.56
C ARG A 74 -17.48 19.83 -4.21
N ILE A 75 -18.39 19.96 -5.18
CA ILE A 75 -19.76 20.46 -4.95
C ILE A 75 -20.50 19.59 -3.95
N GLN A 76 -20.38 18.26 -4.06
CA GLN A 76 -21.02 17.34 -3.14
C GLN A 76 -20.51 17.53 -1.70
N ARG A 77 -19.20 17.68 -1.53
CA ARG A 77 -18.57 17.89 -0.23
C ARG A 77 -18.87 19.26 0.38
N GLU A 78 -19.04 20.30 -0.45
CA GLU A 78 -19.55 21.61 -0.02
C GLU A 78 -20.99 21.49 0.54
N LYS A 79 -21.88 20.79 -0.17
CA LYS A 79 -23.27 20.55 0.27
C LYS A 79 -23.34 19.76 1.58
N LEU A 80 -22.51 18.72 1.70
CA LEU A 80 -22.46 17.86 2.89
C LEU A 80 -21.63 18.44 4.05
N ARG A 81 -20.96 19.58 3.85
CA ARG A 81 -20.00 20.17 4.80
C ARG A 81 -18.87 19.21 5.21
N ASP A 82 -18.44 18.35 4.28
CA ASP A 82 -17.35 17.37 4.45
C ASP A 82 -16.03 17.90 3.85
N LEU A 83 -15.67 19.14 4.19
CA LEU A 83 -14.41 19.78 3.79
C LEU A 83 -13.39 19.75 4.94
N ALA A 84 -12.19 19.23 4.67
CA ALA A 84 -11.08 19.31 5.61
C ALA A 84 -10.61 20.76 5.76
N VAL A 85 -9.88 21.07 6.83
CA VAL A 85 -9.48 22.46 7.15
C VAL A 85 -8.72 23.13 6.00
N PHE A 86 -7.83 22.39 5.31
CA PHE A 86 -7.04 22.86 4.18
C PHE A 86 -7.86 23.14 2.91
N GLU A 87 -9.09 22.64 2.83
CA GLU A 87 -9.93 22.75 1.64
C GLU A 87 -10.95 23.90 1.75
N ARG A 88 -10.99 24.60 2.88
CA ARG A 88 -12.02 25.59 3.19
C ARG A 88 -11.62 26.97 2.71
N LEU A 89 -12.45 27.56 1.86
CA LEU A 89 -12.29 28.94 1.43
C LEU A 89 -12.61 29.87 2.60
N ASN A 90 -11.63 30.65 3.06
CA ASN A 90 -11.74 31.56 4.21
C ASN A 90 -12.24 30.84 5.48
N GLY A 91 -11.85 29.57 5.67
CA GLY A 91 -12.26 28.76 6.83
C GLY A 91 -13.72 28.28 6.81
N ASN A 92 -14.50 28.60 5.76
CA ASN A 92 -15.91 28.21 5.69
C ASN A 92 -16.07 26.70 5.38
N PRO A 93 -16.75 25.92 6.24
CA PRO A 93 -16.90 24.46 6.05
C PRO A 93 -17.82 24.05 4.89
N GLY A 94 -18.56 24.99 4.29
CA GLY A 94 -19.44 24.75 3.15
C GLY A 94 -18.99 25.41 1.86
N LYS A 95 -17.77 25.96 1.79
CA LYS A 95 -17.22 26.58 0.57
C LYS A 95 -15.78 26.15 0.36
N SER A 96 -15.45 25.75 -0.87
CA SER A 96 -14.11 25.42 -1.32
C SER A 96 -13.78 26.16 -2.61
N SER A 97 -12.61 25.88 -3.19
CA SER A 97 -12.22 26.31 -4.52
C SER A 97 -11.46 25.19 -5.24
N PRO A 98 -11.38 25.19 -6.57
CA PRO A 98 -10.60 24.19 -7.32
C PRO A 98 -9.11 24.13 -6.94
N ALA A 99 -8.55 25.23 -6.40
CA ALA A 99 -7.16 25.30 -5.95
C ALA A 99 -6.92 24.74 -4.54
N LEU A 100 -7.99 24.53 -3.75
CA LEU A 100 -7.90 24.03 -2.37
C LEU A 100 -8.39 22.58 -2.26
N ALA A 101 -9.45 22.22 -3.00
CA ALA A 101 -10.07 20.92 -2.88
C ALA A 101 -9.17 19.80 -3.40
N VAL A 102 -8.99 18.74 -2.61
CA VAL A 102 -8.24 17.54 -3.04
C VAL A 102 -9.16 16.32 -2.97
N LYS A 103 -9.12 15.48 -4.00
CA LYS A 103 -9.95 14.28 -4.11
C LYS A 103 -9.77 13.36 -2.89
N LYS A 104 -10.85 13.05 -2.18
CA LYS A 104 -10.85 12.15 -1.00
C LYS A 104 -10.65 10.69 -1.46
N PHE A 105 -10.10 9.84 -0.61
CA PHE A 105 -10.01 8.42 -0.90
C PHE A 105 -11.39 7.75 -0.80
N CYS A 106 -11.77 6.96 -1.81
CA CYS A 106 -13.03 6.23 -1.81
C CYS A 106 -12.80 4.75 -1.49
N ARG A 107 -13.35 4.27 -0.37
CA ARG A 107 -13.18 2.87 0.09
C ARG A 107 -13.81 1.86 -0.87
N THR A 108 -14.93 2.22 -1.48
CA THR A 108 -15.75 1.34 -2.32
C THR A 108 -16.03 2.05 -3.64
N ILE A 109 -15.29 1.67 -4.68
CA ILE A 109 -15.50 2.18 -6.02
C ILE A 109 -16.17 1.10 -6.86
N SER A 110 -17.27 1.48 -7.51
CA SER A 110 -17.87 0.67 -8.57
C SER A 110 -17.39 1.19 -9.91
N THR A 111 -16.55 0.40 -10.59
CA THR A 111 -15.96 0.77 -11.89
C THR A 111 -17.01 1.08 -12.97
N LYS A 112 -18.24 0.57 -12.83
CA LYS A 112 -19.34 0.80 -13.76
C LYS A 112 -19.82 2.26 -13.82
N TYR A 113 -19.63 3.04 -12.75
CA TYR A 113 -20.15 4.41 -12.66
C TYR A 113 -19.06 5.48 -12.74
N VAL A 114 -17.79 5.08 -12.75
CA VAL A 114 -16.66 6.02 -12.81
C VAL A 114 -16.58 6.62 -14.20
N GLN A 115 -16.64 7.96 -14.27
CA GLN A 115 -16.42 8.70 -15.50
C GLN A 115 -14.96 9.16 -15.60
N ALA A 116 -14.50 9.41 -16.83
CA ALA A 116 -13.19 10.02 -17.09
C ALA A 116 -12.96 11.31 -16.28
N SER A 117 -14.01 12.13 -16.12
CA SER A 117 -13.97 13.38 -15.35
C SER A 117 -13.81 13.19 -13.84
N ASP A 118 -14.01 11.98 -13.34
CA ASP A 118 -13.90 11.66 -11.91
C ASP A 118 -12.46 11.23 -11.55
N MET A 119 -11.57 11.12 -12.54
CA MET A 119 -10.18 10.68 -12.38
C MET A 119 -9.22 11.77 -12.85
N ARG A 120 -8.12 11.93 -12.13
CA ARG A 120 -7.07 12.92 -12.45
C ARG A 120 -6.03 12.30 -13.41
N PRO A 121 -5.64 12.99 -14.49
CA PRO A 121 -4.54 12.57 -15.34
C PRO A 121 -3.21 12.68 -14.59
N ILE A 122 -2.17 12.02 -15.12
CA ILE A 122 -0.88 11.88 -14.44
C ILE A 122 -0.22 13.21 -14.04
N THR A 123 -0.35 14.26 -14.86
CA THR A 123 0.21 15.58 -14.57
C THR A 123 -0.46 16.21 -13.34
N VAL A 124 -1.78 16.13 -13.28
CA VAL A 124 -2.56 16.64 -12.13
C VAL A 124 -2.27 15.81 -10.88
N LEU A 125 -2.07 14.48 -10.99
CA LEU A 125 -1.67 13.64 -9.85
C LEU A 125 -0.31 14.06 -9.28
N GLU A 126 0.67 14.34 -10.16
CA GLU A 126 2.01 14.80 -9.79
C GLU A 126 1.95 16.16 -9.08
N ASP A 127 1.25 17.14 -9.67
CA ASP A 127 1.06 18.47 -9.07
C ASP A 127 0.32 18.38 -7.72
N THR A 128 -0.70 17.52 -7.63
CA THR A 128 -1.44 17.26 -6.39
C THR A 128 -0.50 16.73 -5.31
N LEU A 129 0.35 15.75 -5.64
CA LEU A 129 1.28 15.17 -4.68
C LEU A 129 2.28 16.21 -4.18
N ASN A 130 2.85 17.02 -5.09
CA ASN A 130 3.80 18.08 -4.73
C ASN A 130 3.17 19.10 -3.77
N TYR A 131 1.94 19.52 -4.05
CA TYR A 131 1.17 20.35 -3.11
C TYR A 131 1.02 19.67 -1.75
N LEU A 132 0.56 18.41 -1.70
CA LEU A 132 0.36 17.70 -0.44
C LEU A 132 1.66 17.58 0.37
N LEU A 133 2.79 17.26 -0.29
CA LEU A 133 4.08 17.14 0.37
C LEU A 133 4.58 18.49 0.90
N SER A 134 4.27 19.61 0.24
CA SER A 134 4.58 20.95 0.74
C SER A 134 3.90 21.28 2.08
N LEU A 135 2.76 20.63 2.38
CA LEU A 135 2.05 20.82 3.64
C LEU A 135 2.73 20.15 4.84
N LEU A 136 3.67 19.21 4.63
CA LEU A 136 4.32 18.47 5.73
C LEU A 136 5.20 19.32 6.64
N GLU A 137 5.67 20.45 6.11
CA GLU A 137 6.50 21.42 6.82
C GLU A 137 5.68 22.56 7.43
N SER A 138 4.38 22.65 7.10
CA SER A 138 3.49 23.67 7.66
C SER A 138 3.35 23.51 9.17
N LYS A 139 3.41 24.64 9.88
CA LYS A 139 3.18 24.74 11.33
C LYS A 139 1.83 25.37 11.67
N GLU A 140 0.98 25.61 10.68
CA GLU A 140 -0.32 26.26 10.86
C GLU A 140 -1.32 25.39 11.62
N HIS A 141 -1.15 24.06 11.52
CA HIS A 141 -2.01 23.08 12.17
C HIS A 141 -1.19 22.01 12.90
N PRO A 142 -1.76 21.37 13.94
CA PRO A 142 -1.16 20.19 14.57
C PRO A 142 -0.82 19.11 13.54
N PHE A 143 0.26 18.38 13.77
CA PHE A 143 0.76 17.41 12.80
C PHE A 143 -0.27 16.31 12.49
N GLU A 144 -1.10 15.93 13.47
CA GLU A 144 -2.15 14.93 13.34
C GLU A 144 -3.18 15.34 12.28
N VAL A 145 -3.53 16.63 12.25
CA VAL A 145 -4.48 17.20 11.28
C VAL A 145 -3.88 17.22 9.87
N VAL A 146 -2.60 17.61 9.77
CA VAL A 146 -1.83 17.58 8.51
C VAL A 146 -1.70 16.14 8.00
N HIS A 147 -1.32 15.21 8.90
CA HIS A 147 -1.19 13.79 8.63
C HIS A 147 -2.48 13.20 8.09
N ASP A 148 -3.60 13.37 8.79
CA ASP A 148 -4.88 12.76 8.39
C ASP A 148 -5.32 13.23 7.00
N PHE A 149 -5.09 14.50 6.69
CA PHE A 149 -5.38 15.04 5.37
C PHE A 149 -4.49 14.39 4.29
N ILE A 150 -3.17 14.45 4.44
CA ILE A 150 -2.23 13.92 3.43
C ILE A 150 -2.37 12.39 3.30
N PHE A 151 -2.55 11.69 4.42
CA PHE A 151 -2.76 10.25 4.48
C PHE A 151 -3.97 9.81 3.65
N ASP A 152 -5.11 10.50 3.78
CA ASP A 152 -6.27 10.20 2.95
C ASP A 152 -6.03 10.55 1.47
N ARG A 153 -5.49 11.73 1.18
CA ARG A 153 -5.35 12.21 -0.20
C ARG A 153 -4.30 11.46 -1.00
N THR A 154 -3.21 11.02 -0.38
CA THR A 154 -2.20 10.17 -1.03
C THR A 154 -2.78 8.79 -1.39
N ARG A 155 -3.67 8.23 -0.57
CA ARG A 155 -4.40 6.99 -0.93
C ARG A 155 -5.32 7.20 -2.14
N SER A 156 -5.95 8.37 -2.25
CA SER A 156 -6.74 8.74 -3.44
C SER A 156 -5.87 8.85 -4.70
N ILE A 157 -4.67 9.42 -4.60
CA ILE A 157 -3.71 9.47 -5.74
C ILE A 157 -3.31 8.04 -6.15
N ARG A 158 -2.94 7.17 -5.21
CA ARG A 158 -2.62 5.76 -5.49
C ARG A 158 -3.78 5.01 -6.14
N GLN A 159 -5.00 5.29 -5.69
CA GLN A 159 -6.21 4.72 -6.27
C GLN A 159 -6.39 5.16 -7.73
N ASP A 160 -6.21 6.44 -8.04
CA ASP A 160 -6.27 6.95 -9.42
C ASP A 160 -5.17 6.33 -10.32
N LEU A 161 -3.93 6.19 -9.82
CA LEU A 161 -2.83 5.53 -10.52
C LEU A 161 -3.16 4.07 -10.86
N THR A 162 -3.74 3.36 -9.90
CA THR A 162 -4.10 1.95 -10.04
C THR A 162 -5.24 1.76 -11.02
N MET A 163 -6.29 2.59 -10.91
CA MET A 163 -7.46 2.54 -11.79
C MET A 163 -7.12 2.86 -13.25
N GLN A 164 -6.13 3.73 -13.49
CA GLN A 164 -5.64 4.05 -14.84
C GLN A 164 -4.61 3.05 -15.36
N ASN A 165 -4.16 2.10 -14.52
CA ASN A 165 -3.04 1.20 -14.81
C ASN A 165 -1.79 1.97 -15.30
N ILE A 166 -1.44 3.06 -14.63
CA ILE A 166 -0.28 3.87 -15.01
C ILE A 166 1.01 3.13 -14.64
N VAL A 167 1.87 2.90 -15.64
CA VAL A 167 3.17 2.23 -15.49
C VAL A 167 4.25 3.05 -16.21
N ASN A 168 4.89 3.98 -15.49
CA ASN A 168 5.99 4.78 -16.02
C ASN A 168 6.88 5.35 -14.89
N LYS A 169 7.98 6.01 -15.26
CA LYS A 169 8.93 6.63 -14.30
C LYS A 169 8.30 7.72 -13.43
N LYS A 170 7.34 8.50 -13.95
CA LYS A 170 6.62 9.50 -13.15
C LYS A 170 5.84 8.87 -12.00
N ALA A 171 5.21 7.72 -12.25
CA ALA A 171 4.54 6.99 -11.19
C ALA A 171 5.53 6.48 -10.12
N ILE A 172 6.73 6.04 -10.50
CA ILE A 172 7.79 5.67 -9.54
C ILE A 172 8.08 6.85 -8.60
N TYR A 173 8.40 8.03 -9.16
CA TYR A 173 8.69 9.23 -8.37
C TYR A 173 7.53 9.61 -7.43
N MET A 174 6.29 9.49 -7.88
CA MET A 174 5.13 9.75 -7.02
C MET A 174 5.02 8.74 -5.87
N TYR A 175 5.23 7.45 -6.12
CA TYR A 175 5.24 6.44 -5.07
C TYR A 175 6.38 6.66 -4.07
N GLU A 176 7.58 7.04 -4.53
CA GLU A 176 8.71 7.41 -3.67
C GLU A 176 8.35 8.60 -2.75
N GLY A 177 7.69 9.63 -3.30
CA GLY A 177 7.19 10.75 -2.51
C GLY A 177 6.19 10.34 -1.42
N MET A 178 5.29 9.40 -1.72
CA MET A 178 4.34 8.86 -0.75
C MET A 178 5.01 7.99 0.32
N VAL A 179 6.03 7.21 -0.06
CA VAL A 179 6.86 6.46 0.90
C VAL A 179 7.55 7.42 1.85
N LYS A 180 8.16 8.50 1.33
CA LYS A 180 8.79 9.55 2.14
C LYS A 180 7.81 10.16 3.13
N PHE A 181 6.59 10.48 2.69
CA PHE A 181 5.52 10.95 3.57
C PHE A 181 5.25 9.98 4.74
N HIS A 182 5.04 8.70 4.44
CA HIS A 182 4.72 7.69 5.44
C HIS A 182 5.85 7.46 6.43
N VAL A 183 7.10 7.48 5.97
CA VAL A 183 8.30 7.33 6.81
C VAL A 183 8.46 8.53 7.75
N VAL A 184 8.33 9.76 7.23
CA VAL A 184 8.37 10.98 8.07
C VAL A 184 7.22 10.98 9.08
N SER A 185 6.03 10.57 8.65
CA SER A 185 4.85 10.49 9.51
C SER A 185 5.01 9.46 10.62
N HIS A 186 5.61 8.30 10.32
CA HIS A 186 5.90 7.29 11.33
C HIS A 186 6.75 7.88 12.47
N TYR A 187 7.84 8.57 12.12
CA TYR A 187 8.74 9.19 13.10
C TYR A 187 8.01 10.24 13.94
N LYS A 188 7.27 11.17 13.29
CA LYS A 188 6.55 12.24 13.99
C LYS A 188 5.44 11.72 14.90
N LEU A 189 4.69 10.69 14.48
CA LEU A 189 3.63 10.07 15.30
C LEU A 189 4.21 9.25 16.45
N TRP A 190 5.39 8.64 16.27
CA TRP A 190 6.02 7.83 17.31
C TRP A 190 6.34 8.65 18.57
N CYS A 191 6.75 9.91 18.42
CA CYS A 191 7.05 10.82 19.53
C CYS A 191 5.84 11.08 20.46
N SER A 192 4.62 10.78 20.03
CA SER A 192 3.38 11.08 20.76
C SER A 192 2.51 9.85 21.01
N MET A 193 3.11 8.64 21.04
CA MET A 193 2.41 7.36 21.16
C MET A 193 1.61 7.12 22.45
N ASN A 194 1.73 7.99 23.45
CA ASN A 194 0.99 7.84 24.70
C ASN A 194 -0.53 8.08 24.52
N ASP A 195 -0.97 8.69 23.41
CA ASP A 195 -2.38 8.84 23.05
C ASP A 195 -2.89 7.64 22.21
N PRO A 196 -3.95 6.93 22.64
CA PRO A 196 -4.53 5.82 21.89
C PRO A 196 -4.95 6.16 20.44
N ASN A 197 -5.38 7.39 20.18
CA ASN A 197 -5.73 7.84 18.83
C ASN A 197 -4.49 7.89 17.93
N ILE A 198 -3.37 8.42 18.47
CA ILE A 198 -2.10 8.50 17.76
C ILE A 198 -1.53 7.10 17.51
N ALA A 199 -1.67 6.17 18.46
CA ALA A 199 -1.29 4.78 18.28
C ALA A 199 -2.05 4.11 17.11
N SER A 200 -3.36 4.35 16.99
CA SER A 200 -4.18 3.87 15.86
C SER A 200 -3.74 4.50 14.53
N MET A 201 -3.52 5.82 14.50
CA MET A 201 -3.01 6.54 13.32
C MET A 201 -1.65 6.00 12.87
N HIS A 202 -0.75 5.75 13.81
CA HIS A 202 0.57 5.18 13.54
C HIS A 202 0.48 3.77 12.94
N HIS A 203 -0.37 2.92 13.50
CA HIS A 203 -0.62 1.58 12.96
C HIS A 203 -1.16 1.63 11.52
N LEU A 204 -2.17 2.47 11.26
CA LEU A 204 -2.73 2.65 9.92
C LEU A 204 -1.73 3.26 8.93
N ASN A 205 -0.87 4.18 9.40
CA ASN A 205 0.24 4.72 8.62
C ASN A 205 1.19 3.61 8.15
N MET A 206 1.52 2.67 9.04
CA MET A 206 2.36 1.51 8.69
C MET A 206 1.68 0.59 7.67
N GLU A 207 0.38 0.30 7.82
CA GLU A 207 -0.35 -0.52 6.85
C GLU A 207 -0.36 0.12 5.45
N GLN A 208 -0.51 1.45 5.35
CA GLN A 208 -0.47 2.14 4.06
C GLN A 208 0.94 2.28 3.50
N LEU A 209 1.96 2.41 4.35
CA LEU A 209 3.36 2.35 3.92
C LEU A 209 3.65 1.02 3.22
N THR A 210 3.24 -0.12 3.79
CA THR A 210 3.37 -1.45 3.15
C THR A 210 2.75 -1.45 1.77
N LYS A 211 1.48 -1.05 1.67
CA LYS A 211 0.75 -1.08 0.40
C LYS A 211 1.37 -0.15 -0.65
N THR A 212 1.98 0.95 -0.21
CA THR A 212 2.69 1.89 -1.08
C THR A 212 4.01 1.29 -1.56
N LEU A 213 4.82 0.71 -0.67
CA LEU A 213 6.08 0.02 -1.02
C LEU A 213 5.86 -1.17 -1.94
N THR A 214 4.84 -2.00 -1.68
CA THR A 214 4.47 -3.10 -2.57
C THR A 214 4.09 -2.60 -3.97
N SER A 215 3.34 -1.50 -4.05
CA SER A 215 2.97 -0.90 -5.34
C SER A 215 4.18 -0.35 -6.09
N LEU A 216 5.08 0.33 -5.37
CA LEU A 216 6.34 0.85 -5.90
C LEU A 216 7.22 -0.28 -6.44
N PHE A 217 7.42 -1.35 -5.65
CA PHE A 217 8.18 -2.51 -6.08
C PHE A 217 7.57 -3.16 -7.33
N ASN A 218 6.26 -3.41 -7.34
CA ASN A 218 5.58 -3.99 -8.50
C ASN A 218 5.71 -3.10 -9.75
N LEU A 219 5.70 -1.78 -9.57
CA LEU A 219 5.92 -0.83 -10.66
C LEU A 219 7.37 -0.89 -11.16
N SER A 220 8.35 -0.83 -10.26
CA SER A 220 9.78 -0.94 -10.61
C SER A 220 10.10 -2.27 -11.28
N PHE A 221 9.53 -3.38 -10.80
CA PHE A 221 9.66 -4.70 -11.41
C PHE A 221 9.11 -4.74 -12.84
N ARG A 222 7.89 -4.23 -13.04
CA ARG A 222 7.27 -4.17 -14.39
C ARG A 222 8.07 -3.34 -15.39
N LEU A 223 8.83 -2.36 -14.90
CA LEU A 223 9.71 -1.52 -15.72
C LEU A 223 11.11 -2.12 -15.90
N GLY A 224 11.46 -3.21 -15.21
CA GLY A 224 12.81 -3.78 -15.19
C GLY A 224 13.78 -3.03 -14.29
N ASN A 225 13.29 -2.10 -13.47
CA ASN A 225 14.04 -1.21 -12.58
C ASN A 225 14.00 -1.66 -11.10
N TYR A 226 13.73 -2.93 -10.79
CA TYR A 226 13.65 -3.40 -9.40
C TYR A 226 14.98 -3.24 -8.64
N LYS A 227 16.13 -3.29 -9.34
CA LYS A 227 17.44 -2.96 -8.76
C LYS A 227 17.48 -1.51 -8.28
N ASP A 228 16.95 -0.59 -9.08
CA ASP A 228 16.91 0.83 -8.74
C ASP A 228 16.09 1.08 -7.48
N PHE A 229 14.99 0.35 -7.26
CA PHE A 229 14.22 0.45 -6.02
C PHE A 229 15.10 0.19 -4.78
N PHE A 230 15.84 -0.92 -4.79
CA PHE A 230 16.72 -1.27 -3.68
C PHE A 230 17.93 -0.34 -3.58
N CYS A 231 18.53 0.08 -4.71
CA CYS A 231 19.63 1.05 -4.73
C CYS A 231 19.19 2.42 -4.20
N THR A 232 18.02 2.91 -4.58
CA THR A 232 17.45 4.16 -4.10
C THR A 232 17.17 4.09 -2.60
N ALA A 233 16.58 2.98 -2.13
CA ALA A 233 16.39 2.77 -0.70
C ALA A 233 17.73 2.79 0.05
N ALA A 234 18.76 2.11 -0.46
CA ALA A 234 20.09 2.10 0.15
C ALA A 234 20.78 3.47 0.14
N ALA A 235 20.63 4.22 -0.95
CA ALA A 235 21.32 5.50 -1.16
C ALA A 235 20.65 6.68 -0.44
N GLN A 236 19.33 6.65 -0.30
CA GLN A 236 18.55 7.81 0.15
C GLN A 236 17.88 7.61 1.52
N ALA A 237 17.70 6.38 1.99
CA ALA A 237 17.13 6.15 3.31
C ALA A 237 18.21 6.34 4.38
N SER A 238 17.89 7.11 5.43
CA SER A 238 18.70 7.06 6.64
C SER A 238 18.57 5.69 7.32
N TYR A 239 19.50 5.34 8.19
CA TYR A 239 19.44 4.08 8.95
C TYR A 239 18.10 3.90 9.68
N LEU A 240 17.57 4.96 10.30
CA LEU A 240 16.26 4.90 10.97
C LEU A 240 15.12 4.66 9.98
N GLN A 241 15.16 5.31 8.81
CA GLN A 241 14.18 5.07 7.75
C GLN A 241 14.26 3.63 7.24
N PHE A 242 15.48 3.07 7.15
CA PHE A 242 15.69 1.68 6.81
C PHE A 242 15.09 0.73 7.87
N CYS A 243 15.35 0.93 9.16
CA CYS A 243 14.77 0.11 10.22
C CYS A 243 13.24 0.12 10.19
N ILE A 244 12.63 1.28 9.89
CA ILE A 244 11.17 1.40 9.71
C ILE A 244 10.70 0.63 8.47
N MET A 245 11.53 0.59 7.42
CA MET A 245 11.22 -0.09 6.16
C MET A 245 11.53 -1.59 6.16
N GLU A 246 12.39 -2.08 7.06
CA GLU A 246 12.92 -3.45 7.07
C GLU A 246 11.83 -4.54 7.04
N PRO A 247 10.77 -4.50 7.87
CA PRO A 247 9.71 -5.52 7.81
C PRO A 247 9.02 -5.56 6.44
N PHE A 248 8.93 -4.42 5.76
CA PHE A 248 8.29 -4.30 4.45
C PHE A 248 9.21 -4.68 3.30
N ILE A 249 10.52 -4.46 3.46
CA ILE A 249 11.53 -4.98 2.52
C ILE A 249 11.43 -6.50 2.46
N ASN A 250 11.20 -7.17 3.59
CA ASN A 250 11.00 -8.62 3.61
C ASN A 250 9.72 -9.05 2.90
N GLU A 251 8.60 -8.33 3.06
CA GLU A 251 7.39 -8.60 2.26
C GLU A 251 7.63 -8.43 0.75
N VAL A 252 8.40 -7.42 0.37
CA VAL A 252 8.81 -7.20 -1.03
C VAL A 252 9.69 -8.35 -1.54
N ARG A 253 10.68 -8.80 -0.75
CA ARG A 253 11.52 -9.96 -1.06
C ARG A 253 10.67 -11.22 -1.26
N ALA A 254 9.64 -11.42 -0.45
CA ALA A 254 8.74 -12.57 -0.53
C ALA A 254 7.96 -12.60 -1.85
N LEU A 255 7.40 -11.44 -2.24
CA LEU A 255 6.72 -11.29 -3.53
C LEU A 255 7.68 -11.52 -4.70
N ALA A 256 8.90 -10.99 -4.62
CA ALA A 256 9.92 -11.18 -5.66
C ALA A 256 10.27 -12.66 -5.85
N VAL A 257 10.54 -13.36 -4.75
CA VAL A 257 10.83 -14.80 -4.74
C VAL A 257 9.63 -15.60 -5.26
N SER A 258 8.41 -15.24 -4.87
CA SER A 258 7.17 -15.85 -5.37
C SER A 258 7.05 -15.71 -6.90
N CYS A 259 7.31 -14.51 -7.43
CA CYS A 259 7.28 -14.24 -8.86
C CYS A 259 8.34 -15.05 -9.62
N ILE A 260 9.56 -15.16 -9.09
CA ILE A 260 10.64 -15.93 -9.72
C ILE A 260 10.31 -17.43 -9.69
N ASN A 261 9.84 -17.94 -8.57
CA ASN A 261 9.38 -19.33 -8.45
C ASN A 261 8.25 -19.62 -9.45
N PHE A 262 7.27 -18.72 -9.59
CA PHE A 262 6.17 -18.91 -10.52
C PHE A 262 6.56 -18.73 -11.99
N GLY A 263 7.42 -17.76 -12.31
CA GLY A 263 7.77 -17.38 -13.69
C GLY A 263 8.93 -18.17 -14.30
N GLY A 264 9.80 -18.76 -13.47
CA GLY A 264 11.02 -19.42 -13.93
C GLY A 264 10.79 -20.71 -14.71
N TYR A 265 11.79 -21.11 -15.50
CA TYR A 265 11.74 -22.34 -16.27
C TYR A 265 12.20 -23.54 -15.43
N LYS A 266 11.40 -24.61 -15.38
CA LYS A 266 11.62 -25.75 -14.46
C LYS A 266 13.00 -26.40 -14.61
N LEU A 267 13.55 -26.41 -15.82
CA LEU A 267 14.86 -27.03 -16.11
C LEU A 267 16.04 -26.10 -15.82
N HIS A 268 15.80 -24.83 -15.48
CA HIS A 268 16.85 -23.85 -15.19
C HIS A 268 16.57 -23.22 -13.83
N PRO A 269 17.01 -23.88 -12.74
CA PRO A 269 16.99 -23.30 -11.40
C PRO A 269 17.70 -21.95 -11.37
N TYR A 270 17.20 -21.00 -10.57
CA TYR A 270 17.74 -19.65 -10.51
C TYR A 270 18.93 -19.57 -9.55
N PRO A 271 20.09 -19.01 -9.94
CA PRO A 271 21.23 -18.88 -9.02
C PRO A 271 20.93 -17.98 -7.82
N LEU A 272 21.09 -18.51 -6.59
CA LEU A 272 20.87 -17.73 -5.37
C LEU A 272 21.83 -16.54 -5.28
N LEU A 273 23.07 -16.70 -5.75
CA LEU A 273 24.05 -15.60 -5.78
C LEU A 273 23.55 -14.40 -6.59
N ASP A 274 22.89 -14.62 -7.72
CA ASP A 274 22.34 -13.52 -8.53
C ASP A 274 21.09 -12.93 -7.89
N LEU A 275 20.23 -13.79 -7.34
CA LEU A 275 19.02 -13.38 -6.64
C LEU A 275 19.34 -12.57 -5.37
N SER A 276 20.39 -12.94 -4.64
CA SER A 276 20.85 -12.25 -3.42
C SER A 276 21.26 -10.81 -3.72
N LYS A 277 21.97 -10.59 -4.82
CA LYS A 277 22.33 -9.25 -5.32
C LYS A 277 21.09 -8.45 -5.74
N HIS A 278 20.09 -9.12 -6.32
CA HIS A 278 18.84 -8.46 -6.76
C HIS A 278 17.94 -8.06 -5.61
N LEU A 279 17.94 -8.83 -4.52
CA LEU A 279 17.11 -8.63 -3.34
C LEU A 279 17.84 -7.93 -2.18
N MET A 280 19.10 -7.54 -2.42
CA MET A 280 20.01 -6.91 -1.45
C MET A 280 19.99 -7.61 -0.09
N ILE A 281 20.09 -8.94 -0.10
CA ILE A 281 20.12 -9.81 1.09
C ILE A 281 21.31 -10.76 0.95
N LYS A 282 22.01 -11.09 2.04
CA LYS A 282 23.15 -12.03 1.98
C LYS A 282 22.68 -13.38 1.42
N GLU A 283 23.54 -14.09 0.69
CA GLU A 283 23.16 -15.38 0.08
C GLU A 283 22.74 -16.43 1.13
N SER A 284 23.41 -16.48 2.29
CA SER A 284 23.02 -17.32 3.43
C SER A 284 21.64 -16.98 3.97
N ASP A 285 21.35 -15.70 4.05
CA ASP A 285 20.10 -15.16 4.57
C ASP A 285 18.97 -15.38 3.57
N LEU A 286 19.26 -15.28 2.27
CA LEU A 286 18.32 -15.58 1.19
C LEU A 286 17.90 -17.05 1.19
N GLU A 287 18.82 -17.96 1.45
CA GLU A 287 18.49 -19.38 1.56
C GLU A 287 17.53 -19.62 2.73
N SER A 288 17.84 -19.09 3.91
CA SER A 288 16.94 -19.12 5.07
C SER A 288 15.59 -18.48 4.76
N PHE A 289 15.59 -17.35 4.05
CA PHE A 289 14.39 -16.64 3.61
C PHE A 289 13.52 -17.50 2.69
N CYS A 290 14.11 -18.16 1.69
CA CYS A 290 13.37 -19.06 0.79
C CYS A 290 12.74 -20.22 1.56
N ASN A 291 13.51 -20.84 2.47
CA ASN A 291 13.01 -21.92 3.33
C ASN A 291 11.85 -21.45 4.22
N SER A 292 11.93 -20.23 4.77
CA SER A 292 10.84 -19.63 5.55
C SER A 292 9.57 -19.40 4.72
N CYS A 293 9.73 -19.16 3.42
CA CYS A 293 8.63 -19.07 2.45
C CYS A 293 8.13 -20.45 1.98
N GLY A 294 8.64 -21.55 2.51
CA GLY A 294 8.28 -22.91 2.10
C GLY A 294 8.91 -23.35 0.78
N LEU A 295 9.96 -22.68 0.30
CA LEU A 295 10.69 -23.06 -0.91
C LEU A 295 11.98 -23.77 -0.56
N GLU A 296 12.26 -24.85 -1.27
CA GLU A 296 13.52 -25.60 -1.14
C GLU A 296 14.59 -25.00 -2.06
N THR A 297 15.84 -24.98 -1.59
CA THR A 297 17.04 -24.66 -2.37
C THR A 297 17.81 -25.95 -2.65
N CYS A 298 18.66 -25.94 -3.69
CA CYS A 298 19.57 -27.05 -3.96
C CYS A 298 20.98 -26.53 -4.28
N THR A 299 21.95 -27.42 -4.25
CA THR A 299 23.34 -27.12 -4.58
C THR A 299 23.75 -27.90 -5.81
N ASP A 300 24.38 -27.24 -6.79
CA ASP A 300 24.90 -27.92 -7.98
C ASP A 300 26.24 -28.63 -7.71
N ALA A 301 26.73 -29.36 -8.72
CA ALA A 301 28.00 -30.09 -8.64
C ALA A 301 29.23 -29.18 -8.41
N SER A 302 29.10 -27.88 -8.66
CA SER A 302 30.13 -26.87 -8.45
C SER A 302 30.02 -26.18 -7.09
N GLY A 303 29.03 -26.54 -6.27
CA GLY A 303 28.79 -25.95 -4.96
C GLY A 303 27.95 -24.67 -4.98
N ASN A 304 27.39 -24.27 -6.12
CA ASN A 304 26.55 -23.08 -6.20
C ASN A 304 25.14 -23.39 -5.70
N LYS A 305 24.58 -22.46 -4.91
CA LYS A 305 23.20 -22.57 -4.44
C LYS A 305 22.22 -22.09 -5.51
N LEU A 306 21.15 -22.85 -5.70
CA LEU A 306 20.14 -22.65 -6.73
C LEU A 306 18.74 -22.73 -6.13
N LEU A 307 17.80 -21.98 -6.71
CA LEU A 307 16.38 -22.01 -6.40
C LEU A 307 15.66 -22.77 -7.53
N PRO A 308 15.26 -24.04 -7.33
CA PRO A 308 14.30 -24.70 -8.19
C PRO A 308 13.03 -23.87 -8.33
N THR A 309 12.50 -23.77 -9.55
CA THR A 309 11.29 -22.98 -9.84
C THR A 309 10.08 -23.91 -9.99
N LYS A 310 8.88 -23.35 -10.02
CA LYS A 310 7.58 -24.05 -10.09
C LYS A 310 7.26 -24.91 -8.86
N GLN A 311 7.80 -24.55 -7.70
CA GLN A 311 7.43 -25.18 -6.44
C GLN A 311 6.03 -24.69 -6.01
N THR A 312 5.15 -25.59 -5.62
CA THR A 312 3.78 -25.28 -5.20
C THR A 312 3.64 -24.96 -3.71
N THR A 313 4.74 -25.06 -2.96
CA THR A 313 4.82 -24.95 -1.50
C THR A 313 5.01 -23.52 -1.00
N PHE A 314 5.11 -22.53 -1.90
CA PHE A 314 5.28 -21.14 -1.51
C PHE A 314 4.16 -20.69 -0.56
N SER A 315 4.55 -20.09 0.56
CA SER A 315 3.64 -19.48 1.52
C SER A 315 4.33 -18.32 2.24
N HIS A 316 3.54 -17.35 2.74
CA HIS A 316 4.09 -16.33 3.63
C HIS A 316 4.29 -16.93 5.05
N PRO A 317 5.41 -16.64 5.74
CA PRO A 317 5.64 -17.14 7.08
C PRO A 317 4.57 -16.64 8.06
N LYS A 318 3.91 -17.57 8.77
CA LYS A 318 2.81 -17.24 9.70
C LYS A 318 3.25 -16.38 10.90
N GLY A 319 4.53 -16.41 11.25
CA GLY A 319 5.13 -15.65 12.35
C GLY A 319 5.81 -14.34 11.93
N GLY A 320 5.66 -13.93 10.66
CA GLY A 320 6.47 -12.87 10.06
C GLY A 320 7.88 -13.33 9.70
N PHE A 321 8.63 -12.43 9.06
CA PHE A 321 10.01 -12.70 8.64
C PHE A 321 10.99 -12.48 9.79
N GLN A 322 12.09 -13.23 9.79
CA GLN A 322 13.26 -12.89 10.61
C GLN A 322 13.84 -11.54 10.15
N SER A 323 14.64 -10.90 11.00
CA SER A 323 15.43 -9.74 10.59
C SER A 323 16.54 -10.21 9.65
N TYR A 324 16.62 -9.59 8.48
CA TYR A 324 17.59 -9.92 7.44
C TYR A 324 18.30 -8.64 7.02
N SER A 325 19.59 -8.57 7.34
CA SER A 325 20.42 -7.40 7.05
C SER A 325 20.41 -7.06 5.56
N PHE A 326 20.39 -5.78 5.24
CA PHE A 326 20.51 -5.29 3.88
C PHE A 326 21.97 -5.30 3.45
N LEU A 327 22.25 -5.89 2.29
CA LEU A 327 23.57 -5.76 1.67
C LEU A 327 23.86 -4.27 1.41
N GLY A 328 24.89 -3.73 2.07
CA GLY A 328 25.32 -2.33 1.92
C GLY A 328 25.12 -1.43 3.15
N LEU A 329 24.44 -1.88 4.21
CA LEU A 329 24.28 -1.11 5.46
C LEU A 329 25.32 -1.40 6.53
N GLN A 330 26.34 -2.19 6.21
CA GLN A 330 27.42 -2.57 7.13
C GLN A 330 28.19 -1.35 7.69
N GLU A 331 28.12 -0.20 7.02
CA GLU A 331 28.72 1.05 7.47
C GLU A 331 27.93 1.76 8.58
N PHE A 332 26.63 1.42 8.76
CA PHE A 332 25.76 2.03 9.77
C PHE A 332 25.58 1.17 11.03
N GLU A 333 26.08 -0.07 11.02
CA GLU A 333 26.09 -0.98 12.19
C GLU A 333 27.25 -0.69 13.17
N ARG A 334 27.95 0.45 13.04
CA ARG A 334 29.09 0.87 13.87
C ARG A 334 28.77 1.92 14.93
#